data_AF-A0A8T2J503-F1
#
_entry.id   AF-A0A8T2J503-F1
#
_cell.length_a   1.000
_cell.length_b   1.000
_cell.length_c   1.000
_cell.angle_alpha   90.00
_cell.angle_beta   90.00
_cell.angle_gamma   90.00
#
_symmetry.space_group_name_H-M   'P 1'
#
loop_
_entity.id
_entity.type
_entity.pdbx_description
1 polymer ?
#
loop_
_entity_poly.entity_id
_entity_poly.type
_entity_poly.pdbx_seq_one_letter_code
_entity_poly.pdbx_strand_id
1 'polypeptide(L)'
;MENFRRVRTTDEDDGKPLPFINICPSVVKMRVKEGSKIRNLIGYAMSHMLSEGTGQIVFSAYGRGVTKAVTCVEILKRQIGGLHQVTKVQYKTLQEVWEQKGPNVHQPAPCLTVQKNYPSICILLSKEPLDPHEEGYQPPQSLAPIEIGKRTFLSPVKQCTAKKRKEK
;
A
#
# COMPACT_ATOMS: atom_id res chain seq x y z
N MET A 1 0.86 -4.05 -28.27
CA MET A 1 -0.27 -3.42 -29.01
C MET A 1 0.17 -2.02 -29.43
N GLU A 2 0.82 -1.90 -30.58
CA GLU A 2 1.45 -0.64 -31.01
C GLU A 2 0.44 0.44 -31.42
N ASN A 3 -0.77 0.02 -31.82
CA ASN A 3 -1.84 0.91 -32.32
C ASN A 3 -2.90 1.27 -31.28
N PHE A 4 -2.74 0.90 -30.01
CA PHE A 4 -3.75 1.18 -28.97
C PHE A 4 -3.11 1.87 -27.76
N ARG A 5 -3.88 2.75 -27.11
CA ARG A 5 -3.54 3.34 -25.81
C ARG A 5 -4.63 3.01 -24.80
N ARG A 6 -4.23 2.68 -23.57
CA ARG A 6 -5.18 2.47 -22.47
C ARG A 6 -5.71 3.82 -22.01
N VAL A 7 -7.02 3.98 -21.99
CA VAL A 7 -7.68 5.24 -21.58
C VAL A 7 -8.45 5.12 -20.28
N ARG A 8 -8.93 3.92 -19.94
CA ARG A 8 -9.65 3.67 -18.70
C ARG A 8 -9.33 2.29 -18.15
N THR A 9 -9.27 2.20 -16.83
CA THR A 9 -9.27 0.92 -16.10
C THR A 9 -10.37 0.99 -15.06
N THR A 10 -11.32 0.08 -15.15
CA THR A 10 -12.41 -0.07 -14.18
C THR A 10 -12.12 -1.28 -13.31
N ASP A 11 -12.26 -1.07 -12.01
CA ASP A 11 -12.16 -2.10 -10.97
C ASP A 11 -13.59 -2.53 -10.61
N GLU A 12 -14.09 -3.58 -11.25
CA GLU A 12 -15.46 -4.11 -11.02
C GLU A 12 -15.62 -4.78 -9.64
N ASP A 13 -14.53 -4.88 -8.89
CA ASP A 13 -14.49 -5.50 -7.57
C ASP A 13 -14.64 -4.45 -6.46
N ASP A 14 -14.83 -3.17 -6.83
CA ASP A 14 -15.20 -2.09 -5.94
C ASP A 14 -16.64 -2.30 -5.44
N GLY A 15 -16.76 -2.99 -4.30
CA GLY A 15 -18.03 -3.32 -3.65
C GLY A 15 -18.15 -4.78 -3.22
N LYS A 16 -17.23 -5.65 -3.66
CA LYS A 16 -17.20 -7.03 -3.17
C LYS A 16 -16.72 -7.10 -1.71
N PRO A 17 -17.25 -8.07 -0.94
CA PRO A 17 -16.79 -8.31 0.42
C PRO A 17 -15.29 -8.63 0.43
N LEU A 18 -14.64 -8.26 1.53
CA LEU A 18 -13.24 -8.58 1.74
C LEU A 18 -13.07 -10.11 1.90
N PRO A 19 -11.92 -10.67 1.47
CA PRO A 19 -11.68 -12.11 1.51
C PRO A 19 -11.25 -12.59 2.91
N PHE A 20 -11.90 -12.09 3.96
CA PHE A 20 -11.59 -12.41 5.35
C PHE A 20 -12.88 -12.80 6.07
N ILE A 21 -12.78 -13.84 6.91
CA ILE A 21 -13.86 -14.26 7.78
C ILE A 21 -13.81 -13.45 9.09
N ASN A 22 -14.96 -13.27 9.74
CA ASN A 22 -15.05 -12.67 11.09
C ASN A 22 -14.39 -11.28 11.24
N ILE A 23 -14.42 -10.45 10.20
CA ILE A 23 -13.92 -9.07 10.27
C ILE A 23 -14.94 -8.14 10.92
N CYS A 24 -14.45 -7.09 11.58
CA CYS A 24 -15.30 -6.02 12.06
C CYS A 24 -16.08 -5.40 10.87
N PRO A 25 -17.41 -5.21 10.97
CA PRO A 25 -18.21 -4.61 9.89
C PRO A 25 -17.76 -3.19 9.49
N SER A 26 -17.13 -2.47 10.42
CA SER A 26 -16.59 -1.13 10.23
C SER A 26 -15.10 -1.10 9.86
N VAL A 27 -14.50 -2.24 9.49
CA VAL A 27 -13.07 -2.31 9.19
C VAL A 27 -12.71 -1.38 8.03
N VAL A 28 -11.69 -0.56 8.25
CA VAL A 28 -11.21 0.35 7.20
C VAL A 28 -10.36 -0.42 6.18
N LYS A 29 -10.75 -0.33 4.92
CA LYS A 29 -10.01 -0.86 3.76
C LYS A 29 -9.19 0.25 3.10
N MET A 30 -7.88 0.19 3.26
CA MET A 30 -6.92 1.04 2.55
C MET A 30 -6.58 0.46 1.18
N ARG A 31 -6.97 1.16 0.11
CA ARG A 31 -6.57 0.80 -1.27
C ARG A 31 -5.22 1.43 -1.61
N VAL A 32 -4.21 0.59 -1.81
CA VAL A 32 -2.86 1.01 -2.19
C VAL A 32 -2.69 0.88 -3.70
N LYS A 33 -2.51 2.01 -4.36
CA LYS A 33 -2.29 2.14 -5.80
C LYS A 33 -0.86 2.61 -6.08
N GLU A 34 -0.47 2.57 -7.35
CA GLU A 34 0.81 3.10 -7.81
C GLU A 34 1.03 4.58 -7.41
N GLY A 35 -0.02 5.40 -7.48
CA GLY A 35 0.04 6.81 -7.08
C GLY A 35 0.02 7.06 -5.57
N SER A 36 -0.31 6.06 -4.74
CA SER A 36 -0.47 6.26 -3.29
C SER A 36 0.85 6.68 -2.62
N LYS A 37 0.77 7.63 -1.70
CA LYS A 37 1.93 8.11 -0.94
C LYS A 37 2.03 7.33 0.38
N ILE A 38 3.13 6.59 0.56
CA ILE A 38 3.35 5.73 1.74
C ILE A 38 3.15 6.52 3.04
N ARG A 39 3.73 7.71 3.14
CA ARG A 39 3.63 8.56 4.34
C ARG A 39 2.19 8.87 4.73
N ASN A 40 1.34 9.18 3.75
CA ASN A 40 -0.07 9.48 4.00
C ASN A 40 -0.84 8.23 4.44
N LEU A 41 -0.56 7.09 3.80
CA LEU A 41 -1.19 5.82 4.15
C LEU A 41 -0.84 5.41 5.58
N ILE A 42 0.44 5.46 5.93
CA ILE A 42 0.92 5.14 7.28
C ILE A 42 0.36 6.11 8.32
N GLY A 43 0.38 7.42 8.03
CA GLY A 43 -0.15 8.42 8.95
C GLY A 43 -1.61 8.15 9.30
N TYR A 44 -2.45 7.92 8.30
CA TYR A 44 -3.83 7.56 8.52
C TYR A 44 -3.98 6.22 9.26
N ALA A 45 -3.26 5.17 8.81
CA ALA A 45 -3.35 3.84 9.39
C ALA A 45 -2.96 3.81 10.88
N MET A 46 -1.90 4.54 11.25
CA MET A 46 -1.51 4.69 12.65
C MET A 46 -2.58 5.41 13.46
N SER A 47 -3.04 6.58 13.01
CA SER A 47 -4.09 7.32 13.73
C SER A 47 -5.36 6.51 13.88
N HIS A 48 -5.76 5.76 12.84
CA HIS A 48 -6.87 4.83 12.90
C HIS A 48 -6.58 3.76 13.96
N MET A 49 -5.55 2.93 13.78
CA MET A 49 -5.26 1.80 14.65
C MET A 49 -4.96 2.19 16.11
N LEU A 50 -4.58 3.42 16.43
CA LEU A 50 -4.38 3.87 17.80
C LEU A 50 -5.64 4.48 18.44
N SER A 51 -6.71 4.68 17.66
CA SER A 51 -7.97 5.22 18.16
C SER A 51 -8.76 4.17 18.95
N GLU A 52 -9.43 4.61 20.02
CA GLU A 52 -10.32 3.79 20.84
C GLU A 52 -11.45 3.17 19.99
N GLY A 53 -11.79 1.91 20.27
CA GLY A 53 -12.81 1.18 19.52
C GLY A 53 -12.39 0.71 18.13
N THR A 54 -11.14 0.95 17.72
CA THR A 54 -10.56 0.39 16.50
C THR A 54 -9.47 -0.63 16.82
N GLY A 55 -9.51 -1.76 16.11
CA GLY A 55 -8.56 -2.86 16.32
C GLY A 55 -8.19 -3.61 15.06
N GLN A 56 -8.71 -3.21 13.90
CA GLN A 56 -8.47 -3.88 12.62
C GLN A 56 -8.31 -2.86 11.48
N ILE A 57 -7.44 -3.19 10.52
CA ILE A 57 -7.32 -2.46 9.27
C ILE A 57 -6.92 -3.41 8.15
N VAL A 58 -7.40 -3.15 6.93
CA VAL A 58 -7.08 -3.95 5.75
C VAL A 58 -6.33 -3.12 4.73
N PHE A 59 -5.19 -3.63 4.25
CA PHE A 59 -4.50 -3.10 3.08
C PHE A 59 -4.83 -3.97 1.87
N SER A 60 -5.26 -3.35 0.77
CA SER A 60 -5.55 -4.04 -0.49
C SER A 60 -4.80 -3.39 -1.64
N ALA A 61 -4.20 -4.21 -2.50
CA ALA A 61 -3.44 -3.72 -3.64
C ALA A 61 -3.38 -4.76 -4.76
N TYR A 62 -3.20 -4.29 -5.99
CA TYR A 62 -2.98 -5.14 -7.15
C TYR A 62 -1.91 -4.53 -8.06
N GLY A 63 -1.29 -5.39 -8.88
CA GLY A 63 -0.25 -4.98 -9.82
C GLY A 63 0.87 -4.17 -9.14
N ARG A 64 1.17 -2.99 -9.66
CA ARG A 64 2.26 -2.12 -9.16
C ARG A 64 2.04 -1.56 -7.74
N GLY A 65 0.85 -1.73 -7.15
CA GLY A 65 0.58 -1.31 -5.78
C GLY A 65 1.04 -2.31 -4.72
N VAL A 66 1.27 -3.58 -5.09
CA VAL A 66 1.46 -4.71 -4.15
C VAL A 66 2.65 -4.50 -3.21
N THR A 67 3.83 -4.21 -3.76
CA THR A 67 5.05 -3.98 -2.95
C THR A 67 4.88 -2.86 -1.94
N LYS A 68 4.13 -1.81 -2.31
CA LYS A 68 3.86 -0.68 -1.44
C LYS A 68 2.91 -1.04 -0.30
N ALA A 69 1.91 -1.88 -0.55
CA ALA A 69 1.02 -2.38 0.50
C ALA A 69 1.78 -3.19 1.54
N VAL A 70 2.64 -4.11 1.10
CA VAL A 70 3.52 -4.87 2.00
C VAL A 70 4.43 -3.92 2.79
N THR A 71 5.04 -2.93 2.13
CA THR A 71 5.88 -1.92 2.81
C THR A 71 5.09 -1.15 3.87
N CYS A 72 3.84 -0.75 3.57
CA CYS A 72 3.00 -0.07 4.55
C CYS A 72 2.69 -0.97 5.76
N VAL A 73 2.34 -2.23 5.53
CA VAL A 73 2.09 -3.21 6.59
C VAL A 73 3.31 -3.40 7.48
N GLU A 74 4.50 -3.60 6.90
CA GLU A 74 5.72 -3.83 7.66
C GLU A 74 6.15 -2.61 8.48
N ILE A 75 5.95 -1.39 7.95
CA ILE A 75 6.18 -0.16 8.73
C ILE A 75 5.20 -0.10 9.91
N LEU A 76 3.92 -0.39 9.67
CA LEU A 76 2.89 -0.29 10.70
C LEU A 76 3.13 -1.30 11.84
N LYS A 77 3.51 -2.54 11.55
CA LYS A 77 3.86 -3.57 12.56
C LYS A 77 5.06 -3.19 13.43
N ARG A 78 6.02 -2.44 12.88
CA ARG A 78 7.16 -1.92 13.67
C ARG A 78 6.76 -0.77 14.58
N GLN A 79 5.77 0.02 14.18
CA GLN A 79 5.26 1.17 14.95
C GLN A 79 4.24 0.74 16.01
N ILE A 80 3.45 -0.30 15.70
CA ILE A 80 2.43 -0.87 16.56
C ILE A 80 2.78 -2.34 16.74
N GLY A 81 3.44 -2.66 17.86
CA GLY A 81 3.74 -4.04 18.23
C GLY A 81 2.47 -4.85 18.51
N GLY A 82 2.60 -6.18 18.54
CA GLY A 82 1.49 -7.04 18.94
C GLY A 82 0.45 -7.29 17.85
N LEU A 83 0.65 -6.84 16.61
CA LEU A 83 -0.34 -7.02 15.54
C LEU A 83 -0.32 -8.44 14.97
N HIS A 84 -1.48 -9.10 15.01
CA HIS A 84 -1.78 -10.31 14.25
C HIS A 84 -2.00 -9.94 12.77
N GLN A 85 -1.60 -10.83 11.86
CA GLN A 85 -1.74 -10.61 10.43
C GLN A 85 -2.39 -11.81 9.75
N VAL A 86 -3.26 -11.57 8.78
CA VAL A 86 -3.69 -12.57 7.79
C VAL A 86 -3.50 -12.00 6.39
N THR A 87 -2.85 -12.77 5.51
CA THR A 87 -2.55 -12.36 4.13
C THR A 87 -3.25 -13.28 3.14
N LYS A 88 -4.04 -12.71 2.23
CA LYS A 88 -4.67 -13.42 1.12
C LYS A 88 -4.11 -12.89 -0.20
N VAL A 89 -3.72 -13.81 -1.07
CA VAL A 89 -3.24 -13.52 -2.43
C VAL A 89 -4.23 -14.12 -3.42
N GLN A 90 -4.65 -13.33 -4.39
CA GLN A 90 -5.63 -13.75 -5.40
C GLN A 90 -5.43 -13.01 -6.71
N TYR A 91 -6.01 -13.50 -7.79
CA TYR A 91 -6.16 -12.71 -9.00
C TYR A 91 -7.37 -11.79 -8.90
N LYS A 92 -7.23 -10.63 -9.52
CA LYS A 92 -8.30 -9.65 -9.66
C LYS A 92 -8.45 -9.28 -11.12
N THR A 93 -9.66 -9.44 -11.64
CA THR A 93 -9.97 -9.10 -13.02
C THR A 93 -10.33 -7.61 -13.10
N LEU A 94 -9.64 -6.88 -13.97
CA LEU A 94 -9.90 -5.47 -14.27
C LEU A 94 -10.34 -5.34 -15.73
N GLN A 95 -11.30 -4.45 -15.96
CA GLN A 95 -11.71 -4.09 -17.31
C GLN A 95 -10.89 -2.89 -17.78
N GLU A 96 -10.15 -3.06 -18.87
CA GLU A 96 -9.40 -1.99 -19.51
C GLU A 96 -10.08 -1.57 -20.81
N VAL A 97 -10.32 -0.27 -20.97
CA VAL A 97 -10.75 0.32 -22.23
C VAL A 97 -9.53 0.90 -22.93
N TRP A 98 -9.35 0.51 -24.18
CA TRP A 98 -8.24 0.90 -25.04
C TRP A 98 -8.79 1.61 -26.28
N GLU A 99 -8.23 2.76 -26.61
CA GLU A 99 -8.54 3.49 -27.84
C GLU A 99 -7.47 3.25 -28.89
N GLN A 100 -7.90 3.11 -30.13
CA GLN A 100 -6.99 3.09 -31.27
C GLN A 100 -6.29 4.46 -31.40
N LYS A 101 -4.99 4.45 -31.66
CA LYS A 101 -4.15 5.63 -31.90
C LYS A 101 -3.45 5.51 -33.25
N GLY A 102 -3.23 6.64 -33.91
CA GLY A 102 -2.49 6.72 -35.18
C GLY A 102 -2.94 7.91 -36.02
N PRO A 103 -2.16 8.29 -37.05
CA PRO A 103 -2.45 9.45 -37.89
C PRO A 103 -3.76 9.30 -38.69
N ASN A 104 -4.22 8.08 -38.94
CA ASN A 104 -5.39 7.77 -39.77
C ASN A 104 -6.64 7.39 -38.97
N VAL A 105 -6.71 7.73 -37.67
CA VAL A 105 -7.85 7.38 -36.81
C VAL A 105 -8.88 8.51 -36.79
N HIS A 106 -10.06 8.26 -37.34
CA HIS A 106 -11.20 9.18 -37.28
C HIS A 106 -11.79 9.27 -35.87
N GLN A 107 -12.36 10.42 -35.51
CA GLN A 107 -12.99 10.64 -34.21
C GLN A 107 -14.52 10.43 -34.29
N PRO A 108 -15.13 9.73 -33.31
CA PRO A 108 -14.49 9.13 -32.13
C PRO A 108 -13.67 7.88 -32.50
N ALA A 109 -12.51 7.72 -31.86
CA ALA A 109 -11.63 6.58 -32.10
C ALA A 109 -12.30 5.25 -31.69
N PRO A 110 -12.11 4.15 -32.44
CA PRO A 110 -12.59 2.83 -32.04
C PRO A 110 -12.04 2.40 -30.67
N CYS A 111 -12.92 1.85 -29.84
CA CYS A 111 -12.60 1.36 -28.49
C CYS A 111 -12.62 -0.17 -28.42
N LEU A 112 -11.63 -0.74 -27.73
CA LEU A 112 -11.55 -2.15 -27.37
C LEU A 112 -11.61 -2.30 -25.86
N THR A 113 -12.49 -3.18 -25.38
CA THR A 113 -12.56 -3.54 -23.97
C THR A 113 -11.88 -4.89 -23.75
N VAL A 114 -10.93 -4.95 -22.82
CA VAL A 114 -10.20 -6.18 -22.47
C VAL A 114 -10.29 -6.43 -20.97
N GLN A 115 -10.58 -7.67 -20.59
CA GLN A 115 -10.44 -8.11 -19.21
C GLN A 115 -9.04 -8.64 -18.96
N LYS A 116 -8.37 -8.15 -17.91
CA LYS A 116 -7.03 -8.59 -17.52
C LYS A 116 -7.01 -9.00 -16.06
N ASN A 117 -6.34 -10.11 -15.79
CA ASN A 117 -6.09 -10.58 -14.44
C ASN A 117 -4.80 -9.96 -13.90
N TYR A 118 -4.90 -9.37 -12.72
CA TYR A 118 -3.79 -8.79 -11.99
C TYR A 118 -3.57 -9.54 -10.68
N PRO A 119 -2.31 -9.83 -10.31
CA PRO A 119 -2.02 -10.35 -8.98
C PRO A 119 -2.42 -9.29 -7.95
N SER A 120 -3.15 -9.73 -6.93
CA SER A 120 -3.73 -8.90 -5.88
C SER A 120 -3.36 -9.48 -4.52
N ILE A 121 -3.16 -8.59 -3.55
CA ILE A 121 -2.91 -8.93 -2.16
C ILE A 121 -3.92 -8.17 -1.27
N CYS A 122 -4.44 -8.85 -0.27
CA CYS A 122 -5.22 -8.30 0.82
C CYS A 122 -4.55 -8.71 2.13
N ILE A 123 -4.25 -7.75 2.99
CA ILE A 123 -3.59 -8.00 4.28
C ILE A 123 -4.46 -7.38 5.38
N LEU A 124 -4.96 -8.22 6.28
CA LEU A 124 -5.62 -7.81 7.51
C LEU A 124 -4.57 -7.70 8.61
N LEU A 125 -4.60 -6.61 9.36
CA LEU A 125 -3.89 -6.45 10.62
C LEU A 125 -4.90 -6.30 11.74
N SER A 126 -4.68 -6.99 12.86
CA SER A 126 -5.52 -6.90 14.05
C SER A 126 -4.72 -6.80 15.35
N LYS A 127 -5.22 -6.03 16.31
CA LYS A 127 -4.70 -6.05 17.70
C LYS A 127 -5.17 -7.28 18.46
N GLU A 128 -6.38 -7.75 18.16
CA GLU A 128 -6.95 -8.93 18.79
C GLU A 128 -6.43 -10.20 18.09
N PRO A 129 -6.36 -11.32 18.80
CA PRO A 129 -6.01 -12.60 18.20
C PRO A 129 -6.91 -12.97 17.03
N LEU A 130 -6.30 -13.41 15.94
CA LEU A 130 -6.97 -14.03 14.80
C LEU A 130 -6.81 -15.56 14.89
N ASP A 131 -7.56 -16.30 14.10
CA ASP A 131 -7.45 -17.76 14.04
C ASP A 131 -6.04 -18.19 13.58
N PRO A 132 -5.25 -18.85 14.45
CA PRO A 132 -3.90 -19.30 14.09
C PRO A 132 -3.85 -20.37 13.00
N HIS A 133 -4.98 -21.05 12.76
CA HIS A 133 -5.10 -22.08 11.73
C HIS A 133 -5.57 -21.53 10.38
N GLU A 134 -5.91 -20.24 10.30
CA GLU A 134 -6.29 -19.63 9.04
C GLU A 134 -5.10 -19.54 8.07
N GLU A 135 -5.33 -19.93 6.81
CA GLU A 135 -4.30 -19.80 5.78
C GLU A 135 -3.82 -18.36 5.62
N GLY A 136 -2.49 -18.18 5.62
CA GLY A 136 -1.86 -16.87 5.52
C GLY A 136 -1.81 -16.10 6.84
N TYR A 137 -2.20 -16.73 7.97
CA TYR A 137 -1.98 -16.18 9.29
C TYR A 137 -0.48 -16.03 9.61
N GLN A 138 -0.13 -14.95 10.31
CA GLN A 138 1.17 -14.69 10.87
C GLN A 138 1.02 -14.10 12.28
N PRO A 139 1.66 -14.67 13.30
CA PRO A 139 1.58 -14.18 14.67
C PRO A 139 2.31 -12.83 14.83
N PRO A 140 2.02 -12.10 15.92
CA PRO A 140 2.73 -10.87 16.25
C PRO A 140 4.24 -11.07 16.33
N GLN A 141 4.98 -10.11 15.80
CA GLN A 141 6.44 -10.11 15.92
C GLN A 141 6.82 -9.76 17.36
N SER A 142 7.74 -10.54 17.95
CA SER A 142 8.37 -10.18 19.21
C SER A 142 9.22 -8.94 18.97
N LEU A 143 8.78 -7.80 19.52
CA LEU A 143 9.62 -6.62 19.58
C LEU A 143 10.64 -6.85 20.71
N ALA A 144 11.82 -7.34 20.37
CA ALA A 144 12.96 -7.12 21.26
C ALA A 144 13.09 -5.61 21.48
N PRO A 145 13.36 -5.12 22.72
CA PRO A 145 13.54 -3.70 22.97
C PRO A 145 14.64 -3.16 22.05
N ILE A 146 14.25 -2.36 21.07
CA ILE A 146 15.21 -1.58 20.29
C ILE A 146 15.65 -0.47 21.24
N GLU A 147 16.84 -0.60 21.82
CA GLU A 147 17.56 0.50 22.46
C GLU A 147 17.65 1.64 21.45
N ILE A 148 16.73 2.60 21.52
CA ILE A 148 16.75 3.83 20.73
C ILE A 148 17.91 4.66 21.28
N GLY A 149 19.11 4.34 20.84
CA GLY A 149 20.27 5.22 20.95
C GLY A 149 19.87 6.57 20.37
N LYS A 150 19.81 7.58 21.25
CA LYS A 150 19.46 8.98 20.97
C LYS A 150 20.11 9.46 19.68
N ARG A 151 19.41 9.38 18.55
CA ARG A 151 19.70 10.22 17.38
C ARG A 151 19.05 11.57 17.64
N THR A 152 19.76 12.40 18.40
CA THR A 152 19.54 13.84 18.43
C THR A 152 19.60 14.36 17.00
N PHE A 153 18.48 14.91 16.54
CA PHE A 153 18.43 15.75 15.35
C PHE A 153 19.29 16.99 15.60
N LEU A 154 20.54 16.99 15.14
CA LEU A 154 21.32 18.21 14.99
C LEU A 154 21.33 18.60 13.51
N SER A 155 20.63 19.68 13.21
CA SER A 155 20.89 20.54 12.05
C SER A 155 21.71 21.77 12.51
N PRO A 156 22.22 22.63 11.61
CA PRO A 156 22.59 22.43 10.21
C PRO A 156 24.08 22.71 9.96
N VAL A 157 24.49 22.35 8.75
CA VAL A 157 25.79 22.56 8.09
C VAL A 157 26.41 23.94 8.38
N LYS A 158 27.62 23.97 8.94
CA LYS A 158 28.49 25.15 8.92
C LYS A 158 29.26 25.20 7.60
N GLN A 159 29.00 26.24 6.83
CA GLN A 159 29.79 26.63 5.66
C GLN A 159 31.24 26.92 6.08
N CYS A 160 32.21 26.18 5.54
CA CYS A 160 33.63 26.53 5.65
C CYS A 160 34.02 27.45 4.50
N THR A 161 34.27 28.72 4.78
CA THR A 161 34.97 29.64 3.88
C THR A 161 36.47 29.58 4.19
N ALA A 162 37.26 29.02 3.28
CA ALA A 162 38.71 29.08 3.37
C ALA A 162 39.21 30.39 2.73
N LYS A 163 39.60 31.35 3.56
CA LYS A 163 40.46 32.48 3.14
C LYS A 163 41.88 31.95 2.93
N LYS A 164 42.36 31.92 1.69
CA LYS A 164 43.79 31.70 1.38
C LYS A 164 44.54 33.02 1.59
N ARG A 165 45.33 33.09 2.66
CA ARG A 165 46.34 34.13 2.91
C ARG A 165 47.59 33.73 2.13
N LYS A 166 48.05 34.55 1.17
CA LYS A 166 49.38 34.45 0.57
C LYS A 166 50.28 35.44 1.31
N GLU A 167 51.33 34.95 1.95
CA GLU A 167 52.48 35.74 2.39
C GLU A 167 53.73 35.13 1.77
N LYS A 168 54.55 36.04 1.20
CA LYS A 168 55.84 35.90 0.51
C LYS A 168 55.83 35.22 -0.86
#